data_AF-A0A4Y6PWZ2-F1
#
_entry.id   AF-A0A4Y6PWZ2-F1
#
_cell.length_a   1.000
_cell.length_b   1.000
_cell.length_c   1.000
_cell.angle_alpha   90.00
_cell.angle_beta   90.00
_cell.angle_gamma   90.00
#
_symmetry.space_group_name_H-M   'P 1'
#
loop_
_entity.id
_entity.type
_entity.pdbx_description
1 polymer ?
#
loop_
_entity_poly.entity_id
_entity_poly.type
_entity_poly.pdbx_seq_one_letter_code
_entity_poly.pdbx_strand_id
1 'polypeptide(L)'
;MPVSHEATDKKGWLPVMLAVALVFSGMHLPAVVRAAEPAGAPADAPDEARAEQRMLELNEAGFSAFAEGEFVEAARKFEEAHEFVPDPNLRKNAAIAWFKAERCEEASEAAVFFLLADEMTVKDRIEARSVLGHCRLDEAEAAIAAGDVERARLIVERVALLETDERVEERLSSVRVQLGPPMGQGEGVARVDESNTAGWALLATGAAIVAGTAGYHILSARQGDADTASWLVPSLYGAGAVTASTGVWLIVSDQTASPNAGSQEAAKPAAQKAPAPSVQVGMTFKF
;
A
#
# COMPACT_ATOMS: atom_id res chain seq x y z
N MET A 1 -24.11 -39.79 -3.67
CA MET A 1 -24.05 -39.88 -5.15
C MET A 1 -22.68 -39.38 -5.57
N PRO A 2 -21.79 -40.21 -6.12
CA PRO A 2 -20.47 -39.75 -6.54
C PRO A 2 -20.56 -39.13 -7.94
N VAL A 3 -20.01 -37.93 -8.09
CA VAL A 3 -19.85 -37.27 -9.39
C VAL A 3 -18.41 -37.50 -9.83
N SER A 4 -18.24 -38.21 -10.93
CA SER A 4 -16.97 -38.50 -11.58
C SER A 4 -16.42 -37.21 -12.22
N HIS A 5 -15.18 -36.84 -11.91
CA HIS A 5 -14.46 -35.78 -12.63
C HIS A 5 -13.68 -36.38 -13.80
N GLU A 6 -14.03 -35.89 -14.99
CA GLU A 6 -13.41 -36.15 -16.29
C GLU A 6 -11.98 -35.63 -16.35
N ALA A 7 -11.08 -36.47 -16.88
CA ALA A 7 -9.68 -36.15 -17.14
C ALA A 7 -9.56 -35.43 -18.50
N THR A 8 -9.12 -34.17 -18.50
CA THR A 8 -8.80 -33.43 -19.72
C THR A 8 -7.32 -33.54 -20.07
N ASP A 9 -7.09 -34.47 -21.00
CA ASP A 9 -6.21 -34.45 -22.17
C ASP A 9 -5.08 -33.39 -22.22
N LYS A 10 -3.84 -33.87 -22.09
CA LYS A 10 -2.59 -33.09 -22.27
C LYS A 10 -2.18 -33.12 -23.73
N LYS A 11 -2.47 -32.05 -24.47
CA LYS A 11 -1.97 -31.84 -25.85
C LYS A 11 -0.54 -31.29 -25.82
N GLY A 12 0.40 -32.10 -26.31
CA GLY A 12 1.82 -31.79 -26.40
C GLY A 12 2.14 -30.66 -27.39
N TRP A 13 3.20 -29.93 -27.09
CA TRP A 13 3.87 -29.00 -28.00
C TRP A 13 5.31 -29.48 -28.20
N LEU A 14 5.60 -29.91 -29.43
CA LEU A 14 6.95 -30.24 -29.90
C LEU A 14 7.74 -28.95 -30.23
N PRO A 15 9.08 -28.97 -30.11
CA PRO A 15 9.95 -27.87 -30.47
C PRO A 15 10.27 -27.90 -31.97
N VAL A 16 10.26 -26.74 -32.63
CA VAL A 16 10.89 -26.56 -33.95
C VAL A 16 12.02 -25.56 -33.79
N MET A 17 13.24 -26.12 -33.69
CA MET A 17 14.48 -25.40 -33.92
C MET A 17 14.62 -25.13 -35.42
N LEU A 18 14.82 -23.88 -35.81
CA LEU A 18 15.31 -23.53 -37.15
C LEU A 18 16.55 -22.65 -36.99
N ALA A 19 17.71 -23.27 -37.19
CA ALA A 19 18.99 -22.59 -37.32
C ALA A 19 19.12 -22.03 -38.75
N VAL A 20 19.33 -20.72 -38.88
CA VAL A 20 19.74 -20.09 -40.13
C VAL A 20 21.14 -19.53 -39.95
N ALA A 21 22.13 -20.31 -40.41
CA ALA A 21 23.50 -19.87 -40.59
C ALA A 21 23.59 -19.16 -41.95
N LEU A 22 23.74 -17.83 -41.95
CA LEU A 22 24.07 -17.07 -43.14
C LEU A 22 25.55 -16.70 -43.12
N VAL A 23 26.30 -17.43 -43.93
CA VAL A 23 27.68 -17.18 -44.33
C VAL A 23 27.69 -15.98 -45.27
N PHE A 24 28.22 -14.84 -44.83
CA PHE A 24 28.58 -13.74 -45.73
C PHE A 24 30.08 -13.81 -46.04
N SER A 25 30.37 -14.38 -47.21
CA SER A 25 31.69 -14.35 -47.83
C SER A 25 32.03 -12.94 -48.32
N GLY A 26 33.30 -12.59 -48.15
CA GLY A 26 33.85 -11.25 -48.29
C GLY A 26 33.85 -10.67 -49.70
N MET A 27 33.66 -9.35 -49.73
CA MET A 27 34.13 -8.48 -50.80
C MET A 27 35.22 -7.58 -50.21
N HIS A 28 36.47 -7.81 -50.62
CA HIS A 28 37.58 -6.91 -50.33
C HIS A 28 37.56 -5.75 -51.33
N LEU A 29 37.04 -4.60 -50.89
CA LEU A 29 37.20 -3.33 -51.59
C LEU A 29 38.55 -2.68 -51.19
N PRO A 30 39.26 -2.06 -52.15
CA PRO A 30 40.50 -1.34 -51.85
C PRO A 30 40.19 -0.09 -51.02
N ALA A 31 40.77 -0.04 -49.82
CA ALA A 31 40.64 1.08 -48.91
C ALA A 31 41.39 2.31 -49.47
N VAL A 32 40.63 3.29 -49.96
CA VAL A 32 41.13 4.65 -50.13
C VAL A 32 41.27 5.24 -48.73
N VAL A 33 42.50 5.32 -48.23
CA VAL A 33 42.83 6.00 -46.98
C VAL A 33 42.63 7.50 -47.21
N ARG A 34 41.38 7.95 -47.04
CA ARG A 34 41.07 9.35 -46.85
C ARG A 34 41.46 9.66 -45.41
N ALA A 35 42.44 10.54 -45.21
CA ALA A 35 42.75 11.07 -43.89
C ALA A 35 41.46 11.69 -43.33
N ALA A 36 40.82 10.98 -42.40
CA ALA A 36 39.64 11.44 -41.72
C ALA A 36 40.05 12.68 -40.92
N GLU A 37 39.39 13.80 -41.20
CA GLU A 37 39.37 14.92 -40.27
C GLU A 37 39.03 14.37 -38.88
N PRO A 38 39.70 14.83 -37.80
CA PRO A 38 39.41 14.38 -36.45
C PRO A 38 37.92 14.60 -36.21
N ALA A 39 37.17 13.50 -36.18
CA ALA A 39 35.74 13.51 -35.92
C ALA A 39 35.54 14.32 -34.65
N GLY A 40 34.85 15.47 -34.78
CA GLY A 40 34.51 16.32 -33.66
C GLY A 40 33.95 15.44 -32.55
N ALA A 41 34.45 15.65 -31.33
CA ALA A 41 34.05 14.89 -30.15
C ALA A 41 32.52 14.70 -30.17
N PRO A 42 32.01 13.47 -29.95
CA PRO A 42 30.59 13.19 -30.01
C PRO A 42 29.87 14.22 -29.16
N ALA A 43 28.96 14.97 -29.79
CA ALA A 43 28.09 15.90 -29.09
C ALA A 43 27.44 15.10 -27.96
N ASP A 44 27.61 15.58 -26.74
CA ASP A 44 27.06 14.98 -25.54
C ASP A 44 25.62 14.54 -25.83
N ALA A 45 25.38 13.22 -25.79
CA ALA A 45 24.01 12.71 -25.91
C ALA A 45 23.15 13.48 -24.90
N PRO A 46 21.95 13.96 -25.28
CA PRO A 46 21.08 14.73 -24.40
C PRO A 46 20.96 14.00 -23.06
N ASP A 47 21.07 14.72 -21.95
CA ASP A 47 21.12 14.13 -20.60
C ASP A 47 19.96 13.15 -20.33
N GLU A 48 18.80 13.40 -20.96
CA GLU A 48 17.62 12.53 -20.94
C GLU A 48 17.88 11.12 -21.48
N ALA A 49 18.54 10.99 -22.63
CA ALA A 49 18.83 9.68 -23.24
C ALA A 49 19.77 8.84 -22.37
N ARG A 50 20.69 9.49 -21.65
CA ARG A 50 21.58 8.81 -20.68
C ARG A 50 20.80 8.36 -19.44
N ALA A 51 19.89 9.19 -18.94
CA ALA A 51 19.04 8.85 -17.80
C ALA A 51 18.12 7.67 -18.13
N GLU A 52 17.50 7.66 -19.31
CA GLU A 52 16.69 6.54 -19.80
C GLU A 52 17.50 5.25 -19.92
N GLN A 53 18.68 5.30 -20.55
CA GLN A 53 19.56 4.14 -20.64
C GLN A 53 19.93 3.61 -19.25
N ARG A 54 20.27 4.50 -18.32
CA ARG A 54 20.64 4.12 -16.96
C ARG A 54 19.47 3.49 -16.19
N MET A 55 18.27 4.03 -16.34
CA MET A 55 17.04 3.45 -15.78
C MET A 55 16.82 2.03 -16.31
N LEU A 56 16.97 1.80 -17.62
CA LEU A 56 16.79 0.47 -18.23
C LEU A 56 17.80 -0.56 -17.71
N GLU A 57 19.08 -0.18 -17.61
CA GLU A 57 20.14 -1.03 -17.03
C GLU A 57 19.82 -1.43 -15.58
N LEU A 58 19.38 -0.47 -14.77
CA LEU A 58 19.02 -0.71 -13.38
C LEU A 58 17.76 -1.56 -13.24
N ASN A 59 16.76 -1.34 -14.08
CA ASN A 59 15.54 -2.14 -14.13
C ASN A 59 15.85 -3.60 -14.50
N GLU A 60 16.70 -3.84 -15.50
CA GLU A 60 17.16 -5.18 -15.88
C GLU A 60 17.92 -5.86 -14.73
N ALA A 61 18.84 -5.15 -14.08
CA ALA A 61 19.55 -5.64 -12.90
C ALA A 61 18.58 -5.97 -11.74
N GLY A 62 17.56 -5.13 -11.52
CA GLY A 62 16.52 -5.36 -10.52
C GLY A 62 15.72 -6.64 -10.79
N PHE A 63 15.35 -6.89 -12.05
CA PHE A 63 14.70 -8.15 -12.43
C PHE A 63 15.60 -9.38 -12.29
N SER A 64 16.90 -9.27 -12.60
CA SER A 64 17.86 -10.37 -12.39
C SER A 64 17.95 -10.71 -10.90
N ALA A 65 18.18 -9.70 -10.05
CA ALA A 65 18.25 -9.88 -8.60
C ALA A 65 16.95 -10.47 -8.04
N PHE A 66 15.78 -10.03 -8.54
CA PHE A 66 14.49 -10.57 -8.13
C PHE A 66 14.35 -12.05 -8.47
N ALA A 67 14.77 -12.46 -9.67
CA ALA A 67 14.73 -13.85 -10.12
C ALA A 67 15.67 -14.76 -9.32
N GLU A 68 16.79 -14.22 -8.83
CA GLU A 68 17.76 -14.90 -7.98
C GLU A 68 17.33 -14.97 -6.49
N GLY A 69 16.21 -14.34 -6.13
CA GLY A 69 15.71 -14.27 -4.76
C GLY A 69 16.40 -13.20 -3.91
N GLU A 70 17.23 -12.35 -4.51
CA GLU A 70 17.91 -11.23 -3.86
C GLU A 70 16.98 -10.00 -3.75
N PHE A 71 15.86 -10.18 -3.05
CA PHE A 71 14.74 -9.23 -3.07
C PHE A 71 15.09 -7.82 -2.56
N VAL A 72 15.97 -7.70 -1.57
CA VAL A 72 16.44 -6.40 -1.06
C VAL A 72 17.22 -5.63 -2.12
N GLU A 73 18.08 -6.32 -2.86
CA GLU A 73 18.87 -5.70 -3.93
C GLU A 73 17.97 -5.34 -5.11
N ALA A 74 17.05 -6.23 -5.48
CA ALA A 74 16.04 -5.96 -6.50
C ALA A 74 15.25 -4.69 -6.21
N ALA A 75 14.74 -4.54 -4.99
CA ALA A 75 13.96 -3.38 -4.58
C ALA A 75 14.76 -2.07 -4.72
N ARG A 76 16.01 -2.07 -4.21
CA ARG A 76 16.91 -0.91 -4.34
C ARG A 76 17.19 -0.55 -5.79
N LYS A 77 17.37 -1.54 -6.67
CA LYS A 77 17.59 -1.30 -8.11
C LYS A 77 16.40 -0.66 -8.78
N PHE A 78 15.18 -1.09 -8.45
CA PHE A 78 13.96 -0.45 -8.96
C PHE A 78 13.78 0.98 -8.43
N GLU A 79 14.12 1.24 -7.17
CA GLU A 79 14.10 2.59 -6.60
C GLU A 79 15.15 3.50 -7.25
N GLU A 80 16.39 3.02 -7.40
CA GLU A 80 17.48 3.73 -8.09
C GLU A 80 17.07 4.03 -9.54
N ALA A 81 16.46 3.08 -10.25
CA ALA A 81 15.95 3.26 -11.60
C ALA A 81 14.88 4.38 -11.67
N HIS A 82 14.00 4.46 -10.67
CA HIS A 82 12.94 5.48 -10.59
C HIS A 82 13.48 6.89 -10.33
N GLU A 83 14.66 7.02 -9.70
CA GLU A 83 15.32 8.33 -9.52
C GLU A 83 15.79 8.93 -10.86
N PHE A 84 16.09 8.10 -11.86
CA PHE A 84 16.47 8.56 -13.20
C PHE A 84 15.26 8.92 -14.06
N VAL A 85 14.25 8.05 -14.09
CA VAL A 85 13.00 8.27 -14.82
C VAL A 85 11.83 7.88 -13.91
N PRO A 86 10.99 8.84 -13.48
CA PRO A 86 9.84 8.58 -12.60
C PRO A 86 8.74 7.73 -13.24
N ASP A 87 8.95 6.41 -13.33
CA ASP A 87 7.95 5.44 -13.78
C ASP A 87 7.27 4.80 -12.55
N PRO A 88 5.93 4.88 -12.41
CA PRO A 88 5.18 4.21 -11.35
C PRO A 88 5.41 2.70 -11.28
N ASN A 89 5.60 2.03 -12.42
CA ASN A 89 5.81 0.58 -12.44
C ASN A 89 7.07 0.16 -11.68
N LEU A 90 8.11 1.00 -11.67
CA LEU A 90 9.31 0.76 -10.88
C LEU A 90 9.01 0.79 -9.38
N ARG A 91 8.16 1.71 -8.91
CA ARG A 91 7.69 1.74 -7.50
C ARG A 91 6.84 0.52 -7.16
N LYS A 92 5.98 0.06 -8.06
CA LYS A 92 5.23 -1.20 -7.88
C LYS A 92 6.19 -2.40 -7.72
N ASN A 93 7.19 -2.50 -8.60
CA ASN A 93 8.18 -3.58 -8.55
C ASN A 93 8.99 -3.53 -7.26
N ALA A 94 9.41 -2.34 -6.82
CA ALA A 94 10.06 -2.14 -5.53
C ALA A 94 9.18 -2.59 -4.35
N ALA A 95 7.89 -2.22 -4.34
CA ALA A 95 6.95 -2.64 -3.31
C ALA A 95 6.83 -4.17 -3.21
N ILE A 96 6.72 -4.85 -4.36
CA ILE A 96 6.65 -6.32 -4.42
C ILE A 96 7.96 -6.95 -3.93
N ALA A 97 9.10 -6.40 -4.32
CA ALA A 97 10.41 -6.88 -3.90
C ALA A 97 10.63 -6.69 -2.38
N TRP A 98 10.30 -5.51 -1.84
CA TRP A 98 10.34 -5.28 -0.39
C TRP A 98 9.42 -6.22 0.38
N PHE A 99 8.21 -6.47 -0.14
CA PHE A 99 7.28 -7.42 0.46
C PHE A 99 7.85 -8.84 0.47
N LYS A 100 8.46 -9.28 -0.63
CA LYS A 100 9.14 -10.59 -0.72
C LYS A 100 10.35 -10.71 0.21
N ALA A 101 10.97 -9.59 0.56
CA ALA A 101 12.05 -9.51 1.54
C ALA A 101 11.53 -9.46 3.00
N GLU A 102 10.22 -9.56 3.24
CA GLU A 102 9.59 -9.40 4.57
C GLU A 102 9.85 -8.03 5.22
N ARG A 103 10.12 -7.01 4.39
CA ARG A 103 10.39 -5.64 4.82
C ARG A 103 9.15 -4.78 4.63
N CYS A 104 8.19 -4.97 5.55
CA CYS A 104 6.84 -4.44 5.39
C CYS A 104 6.71 -2.91 5.49
N GLU A 105 7.61 -2.25 6.20
CA GLU A 105 7.63 -0.79 6.29
C GLU A 105 7.95 -0.19 4.90
N GLU A 106 9.05 -0.63 4.29
CA GLU A 106 9.50 -0.20 2.97
C GLU A 106 8.53 -0.63 1.85
N ALA A 107 7.98 -1.84 1.96
CA ALA A 107 6.98 -2.34 1.00
C ALA A 107 5.72 -1.46 1.01
N SER A 108 5.27 -1.07 2.21
CA SER A 108 4.09 -0.22 2.37
C SER A 108 4.34 1.18 1.82
N GLU A 109 5.51 1.76 2.08
CA GLU A 109 5.89 3.07 1.55
C GLU A 109 5.88 3.07 0.02
N ALA A 110 6.59 2.13 -0.61
CA ALA A 110 6.65 2.02 -2.07
C ALA A 110 5.27 1.77 -2.70
N ALA A 111 4.42 0.96 -2.07
CA ALA A 111 3.05 0.72 -2.52
C ALA A 111 2.18 1.98 -2.44
N VAL A 112 2.30 2.79 -1.38
CA VAL A 112 1.59 4.08 -1.27
C VAL A 112 2.04 5.04 -2.37
N PHE A 113 3.35 5.17 -2.61
CA PHE A 113 3.85 6.01 -3.70
C PHE A 113 3.31 5.58 -5.06
N PHE A 114 3.26 4.27 -5.33
CA PHE A 114 2.64 3.76 -6.54
C PHE A 114 1.15 4.15 -6.62
N LEU A 115 0.39 3.95 -5.54
CA LEU A 115 -1.05 4.23 -5.50
C LEU A 115 -1.42 5.72 -5.67
N LEU A 116 -0.46 6.63 -5.47
CA LEU A 116 -0.63 8.07 -5.71
C LEU A 116 -0.39 8.46 -7.18
N ALA A 117 0.18 7.58 -8.00
CA ALA A 117 0.42 7.88 -9.41
C ALA A 117 -0.88 7.92 -10.22
N ASP A 118 -0.90 8.80 -11.22
CA ASP A 118 -2.00 8.83 -12.19
C ASP A 118 -1.93 7.62 -13.15
N GLU A 119 -3.04 7.32 -13.83
CA GLU A 119 -3.10 6.37 -14.95
C GLU A 119 -2.67 4.91 -14.69
N MET A 120 -2.84 4.40 -13.46
CA MET A 120 -2.66 2.96 -13.20
C MET A 120 -3.84 2.11 -13.69
N THR A 121 -3.56 0.87 -14.09
CA THR A 121 -4.63 -0.11 -14.33
C THR A 121 -5.31 -0.51 -13.00
N VAL A 122 -6.57 -0.95 -13.06
CA VAL A 122 -7.28 -1.46 -11.88
C VAL A 122 -6.54 -2.65 -11.27
N LYS A 123 -6.00 -3.53 -12.12
CA LYS A 123 -5.24 -4.71 -11.68
C LYS A 123 -4.01 -4.32 -10.87
N ASP A 124 -3.21 -3.37 -11.36
CA ASP A 124 -1.99 -2.97 -10.66
C ASP A 124 -2.31 -2.30 -9.31
N ARG A 125 -3.40 -1.52 -9.25
CA ARG A 125 -3.87 -0.94 -7.98
C ARG A 125 -4.25 -2.01 -6.95
N ILE A 126 -4.92 -3.09 -7.39
CA ILE A 126 -5.25 -4.22 -6.52
C ILE A 126 -3.96 -4.90 -6.03
N GLU A 127 -2.98 -5.15 -6.90
CA GLU A 127 -1.69 -5.74 -6.50
C GLU A 127 -0.98 -4.92 -5.40
N ALA A 128 -0.89 -3.60 -5.56
CA ALA A 128 -0.27 -2.73 -4.56
C ALA A 128 -1.07 -2.63 -3.25
N ARG A 129 -2.41 -2.58 -3.33
CA ARG A 129 -3.28 -2.64 -2.15
C ARG A 129 -3.17 -3.98 -1.42
N SER A 130 -2.96 -5.09 -2.14
CA SER A 130 -2.71 -6.39 -1.52
C SER A 130 -1.40 -6.43 -0.74
N VAL A 131 -0.32 -5.82 -1.25
CA VAL A 131 0.94 -5.66 -0.51
C VAL A 131 0.70 -4.90 0.80
N LEU A 132 0.00 -3.76 0.73
CA LEU A 132 -0.38 -3.00 1.93
C LEU A 132 -1.25 -3.82 2.89
N GLY A 133 -2.24 -4.53 2.37
CA GLY A 133 -3.16 -5.36 3.14
C GLY A 133 -2.43 -6.45 3.91
N HIS A 134 -1.52 -7.19 3.25
CA HIS A 134 -0.71 -8.21 3.90
C HIS A 134 0.14 -7.65 5.04
N CYS A 135 0.89 -6.56 4.78
CA CYS A 135 1.75 -5.95 5.81
C CYS A 135 0.97 -5.38 6.99
N ARG A 136 -0.21 -4.79 6.75
CA ARG A 136 -1.08 -4.33 7.83
C ARG A 136 -1.66 -5.48 8.64
N LEU A 137 -1.97 -6.61 8.01
CA LEU A 137 -2.43 -7.79 8.75
C LEU A 137 -1.31 -8.39 9.61
N ASP A 138 -0.04 -8.35 9.17
CA ASP A 138 1.10 -8.70 10.03
C ASP A 138 1.18 -7.80 11.27
N GLU A 139 1.01 -6.48 11.10
CA GLU A 139 0.95 -5.53 12.22
C GLU A 139 -0.24 -5.81 13.17
N ALA A 140 -1.41 -6.17 12.62
CA ALA A 140 -2.59 -6.51 13.41
C ALA A 140 -2.38 -7.78 14.23
N GLU A 141 -1.83 -8.83 13.63
CA GLU A 141 -1.49 -10.08 14.31
C GLU A 141 -0.45 -9.86 15.41
N ALA A 142 0.57 -9.04 15.16
CA ALA A 142 1.55 -8.65 16.18
C ALA A 142 0.90 -7.88 17.35
N ALA A 143 -0.04 -6.97 17.05
CA ALA A 143 -0.80 -6.26 18.08
C ALA A 143 -1.69 -7.20 18.91
N ILE A 144 -2.33 -8.19 18.29
CA ILE A 144 -3.07 -9.26 19.00
C ILE A 144 -2.14 -10.02 19.94
N ALA A 145 -0.96 -10.44 19.45
CA ALA A 145 0.02 -11.16 20.26
C ALA A 145 0.53 -10.33 21.44
N ALA A 146 0.60 -9.00 21.31
CA ALA A 146 0.94 -8.08 22.38
C ALA A 146 -0.23 -7.77 23.35
N GLY A 147 -1.44 -8.26 23.07
CA GLY A 147 -2.65 -7.96 23.84
C GLY A 147 -3.27 -6.58 23.54
N ASP A 148 -2.77 -5.87 22.52
CA ASP A 148 -3.30 -4.58 22.07
C ASP A 148 -4.44 -4.78 21.06
N VAL A 149 -5.55 -5.31 21.56
CA VAL A 149 -6.73 -5.71 20.76
C VAL A 149 -7.36 -4.52 20.05
N GLU A 150 -7.38 -3.34 20.67
CA GLU A 150 -7.97 -2.13 20.05
C GLU A 150 -7.13 -1.64 18.87
N ARG A 151 -5.80 -1.62 18.99
CA ARG A 151 -4.94 -1.30 17.85
C ARG A 151 -5.13 -2.30 16.71
N ALA A 152 -5.16 -3.60 17.02
CA ALA A 152 -5.40 -4.62 16.01
C ALA A 152 -6.75 -4.42 15.29
N ARG A 153 -7.82 -4.10 16.02
CA ARG A 153 -9.14 -3.83 15.44
C ARG A 153 -9.12 -2.62 14.50
N LEU A 154 -8.50 -1.52 14.90
CA LEU A 154 -8.35 -0.33 14.03
C LEU A 154 -7.57 -0.65 12.74
N ILE A 155 -6.54 -1.49 12.81
CA ILE A 155 -5.79 -1.91 11.63
C ILE A 155 -6.67 -2.78 10.71
N VAL A 156 -7.37 -3.76 11.26
CA VAL A 156 -8.30 -4.64 10.52
C VAL A 156 -9.42 -3.85 9.85
N GLU A 157 -9.98 -2.84 10.51
CA GLU A 157 -10.98 -1.95 9.93
C GLU A 157 -10.43 -1.14 8.76
N ARG A 158 -9.18 -0.66 8.84
CA ARG A 158 -8.53 0.04 7.72
C ARG A 158 -8.28 -0.89 6.54
N VAL A 159 -7.81 -2.11 6.78
CA VAL A 159 -7.59 -3.10 5.71
C VAL A 159 -8.91 -3.45 5.02
N ALA A 160 -10.01 -3.52 5.76
CA ALA A 160 -11.35 -3.79 5.21
C ALA A 160 -11.87 -2.76 4.21
N LEU A 161 -11.31 -1.54 4.23
CA LEU A 161 -11.66 -0.47 3.30
C LEU A 161 -10.81 -0.53 2.01
N LEU A 162 -9.77 -1.36 1.99
CA LEU A 162 -8.93 -1.56 0.82
C LEU A 162 -9.59 -2.61 -0.09
N GLU A 163 -9.68 -2.31 -1.38
CA GLU A 163 -9.98 -3.31 -2.39
C GLU A 163 -8.72 -4.15 -2.64
N THR A 164 -8.71 -5.39 -2.15
CA THR A 164 -7.56 -6.31 -2.18
C THR A 164 -7.89 -7.61 -2.90
N ASP A 165 -6.89 -8.49 -3.09
CA ASP A 165 -7.13 -9.83 -3.63
C ASP A 165 -7.73 -10.80 -2.59
N GLU A 166 -8.20 -11.95 -3.09
CA GLU A 166 -8.88 -12.98 -2.28
C GLU A 166 -8.03 -13.51 -1.12
N ARG A 167 -6.69 -13.51 -1.23
CA ARG A 167 -5.81 -14.03 -0.16
C ARG A 167 -5.78 -13.09 1.02
N VAL A 168 -5.76 -11.78 0.77
CA VAL A 168 -5.85 -10.78 1.83
C VAL A 168 -7.21 -10.82 2.51
N GLU A 169 -8.30 -10.97 1.75
CA GLU A 169 -9.66 -11.09 2.30
C GLU A 169 -9.83 -12.35 3.18
N GLU A 170 -9.29 -13.49 2.74
CA GLU A 170 -9.30 -14.72 3.55
C GLU A 170 -8.53 -14.52 4.87
N ARG A 171 -7.34 -13.92 4.80
CA ARG A 171 -6.54 -13.62 5.98
C ARG A 171 -7.22 -12.61 6.90
N LEU A 172 -7.83 -11.56 6.35
CA LEU A 172 -8.61 -10.56 7.09
C LEU A 172 -9.77 -11.22 7.86
N SER A 173 -10.49 -12.16 7.22
CA SER A 173 -11.54 -12.94 7.87
C SER A 173 -11.00 -13.76 9.04
N SER A 174 -9.86 -14.44 8.86
CA SER A 174 -9.19 -15.19 9.93
C SER A 174 -8.81 -14.30 11.13
N VAL A 175 -8.22 -13.13 10.88
CA VAL A 175 -7.83 -12.18 11.94
C VAL A 175 -9.07 -11.64 12.68
N ARG A 176 -10.18 -11.37 11.96
CA ARG A 176 -11.45 -10.96 12.60
C ARG A 176 -12.00 -12.03 13.54
N VAL A 177 -11.91 -13.31 13.17
CA VAL A 177 -12.34 -14.41 14.04
C VAL A 177 -11.50 -14.45 15.32
N GLN A 178 -10.19 -14.20 15.23
CA GLN A 178 -9.30 -14.15 16.39
C GLN A 178 -9.62 -12.98 17.34
N LEU A 179 -9.99 -11.81 16.79
CA LEU A 179 -10.39 -10.65 17.59
C LEU A 179 -11.73 -10.83 18.32
N GLY A 180 -12.54 -11.82 17.93
CA GLY A 180 -13.87 -12.06 18.47
C GLY A 180 -14.87 -10.95 18.09
N PRO A 181 -16.12 -11.04 18.57
CA PRO A 181 -17.06 -9.92 18.44
C PRO A 181 -16.45 -8.69 19.13
N PRO A 182 -16.70 -7.47 18.62
CA PRO A 182 -16.36 -6.28 19.38
C PRO A 182 -16.99 -6.46 20.76
N MET A 183 -16.15 -6.47 21.81
CA MET A 183 -16.66 -6.60 23.18
C MET A 183 -17.64 -5.47 23.33
N GLY A 184 -18.94 -5.83 23.34
CA GLY A 184 -20.03 -4.89 23.17
C GLY A 184 -19.74 -3.72 24.08
N GLN A 185 -19.70 -2.51 23.50
CA GLN A 185 -19.71 -1.29 24.27
C GLN A 185 -20.81 -1.49 25.31
N GLY A 186 -20.43 -1.79 26.55
CA GLY A 186 -21.41 -2.03 27.59
C GLY A 186 -22.31 -0.81 27.57
N GLU A 187 -23.63 -1.04 27.62
CA GLU A 187 -24.70 -0.03 27.54
C GLU A 187 -24.65 1.05 28.64
N GLY A 188 -23.46 1.38 29.17
CA GLY A 188 -23.19 2.34 30.22
C GLY A 188 -22.19 3.42 29.85
N VAL A 189 -21.85 3.63 28.57
CA VAL A 189 -21.26 4.92 28.17
C VAL A 189 -22.40 5.94 28.25
N ALA A 190 -22.49 6.61 29.40
CA ALA A 190 -23.36 7.75 29.59
C ALA A 190 -23.23 8.64 28.36
N ARG A 191 -24.36 8.92 27.67
CA ARG A 191 -24.43 9.92 26.59
C ARG A 191 -23.62 11.12 27.05
N VAL A 192 -22.44 11.29 26.47
CA VAL A 192 -21.73 12.55 26.59
C VAL A 192 -22.64 13.52 25.87
N ASP A 193 -23.18 14.47 26.62
CA ASP A 193 -24.09 15.48 26.11
C ASP A 193 -23.42 16.16 24.89
N GLU A 194 -23.94 15.84 23.70
CA GLU A 194 -23.42 16.20 22.37
C GLU A 194 -23.22 17.72 22.24
N SER A 195 -23.91 18.49 23.07
CA SER A 195 -23.79 19.94 23.19
C SER A 195 -22.43 20.41 23.73
N ASN A 196 -21.75 19.63 24.59
CA ASN A 196 -20.47 20.02 25.17
C ASN A 196 -19.28 19.69 24.27
N THR A 197 -19.28 18.54 23.59
CA THR A 197 -18.16 18.11 22.72
C THR A 197 -18.02 18.97 21.47
N ALA A 198 -19.14 19.34 20.83
CA ALA A 198 -19.12 20.29 19.71
C ALA A 198 -18.57 21.66 20.13
N GLY A 199 -18.91 22.12 21.34
CA GLY A 199 -18.38 23.37 21.91
C GLY A 199 -16.86 23.33 22.11
N TRP A 200 -16.34 22.26 22.68
CA TRP A 200 -14.89 22.09 22.87
C TRP A 200 -14.11 21.92 21.56
N ALA A 201 -14.66 21.20 20.58
CA ALA A 201 -14.04 21.05 19.26
C ALA A 201 -13.95 22.39 18.50
N LEU A 202 -15.01 23.21 18.55
CA LEU A 202 -15.01 24.55 17.96
C LEU A 202 -14.02 25.49 18.67
N LEU A 203 -13.95 25.44 20.01
CA LEU A 203 -12.99 26.23 20.80
C LEU A 203 -11.54 25.85 20.50
N ALA A 204 -11.22 24.56 20.41
CA ALA A 204 -9.88 24.09 20.09
C ALA A 204 -9.44 24.50 18.68
N THR A 205 -10.34 24.39 17.70
CA THR A 205 -10.08 24.80 16.31
C THR A 205 -9.85 26.31 16.22
N GLY A 206 -10.68 27.12 16.91
CA GLY A 206 -10.51 28.57 16.97
C GLY A 206 -9.19 29.00 17.62
N ALA A 207 -8.79 28.34 18.71
CA ALA A 207 -7.53 28.62 19.40
C ALA A 207 -6.30 28.33 18.52
N ALA A 208 -6.32 27.24 17.74
CA ALA A 208 -5.22 26.89 16.84
C ALA A 208 -5.04 27.91 15.70
N ILE A 209 -6.15 28.39 15.11
CA ILE A 209 -6.11 29.41 14.05
C ILE A 209 -5.54 30.73 14.60
N VAL A 210 -5.99 31.16 15.78
CA VAL A 210 -5.50 32.40 16.41
C VAL A 210 -4.02 32.30 16.76
N ALA A 211 -3.59 31.19 17.35
CA ALA A 211 -2.17 30.97 17.70
C ALA A 211 -1.28 30.92 16.46
N GLY A 212 -1.69 30.23 15.39
CA GLY A 212 -0.97 30.18 14.12
C GLY A 212 -0.85 31.56 13.45
N THR A 213 -1.94 32.33 13.44
CA THR A 213 -1.97 33.68 12.87
C THR A 213 -1.11 34.65 13.67
N ALA A 214 -1.15 34.60 15.00
CA ALA A 214 -0.31 35.42 15.87
C ALA A 214 1.19 35.08 15.71
N GLY A 215 1.52 33.78 15.65
CA GLY A 215 2.88 33.31 15.38
C GLY A 215 3.43 33.82 14.04
N TYR A 216 2.62 33.76 12.99
CA TYR A 216 2.95 34.30 11.66
C TYR A 216 3.27 35.80 11.71
N HIS A 217 2.45 36.60 12.39
CA HIS A 217 2.69 38.05 12.49
C HIS A 217 3.92 38.40 13.33
N ILE A 218 4.21 37.66 14.41
CA ILE A 218 5.40 37.89 15.23
C ILE A 218 6.69 37.52 14.45
N LEU A 219 6.66 36.41 13.70
CA LEU A 219 7.82 35.96 12.92
C LEU A 219 8.08 36.85 11.71
N SER A 220 7.04 37.22 10.96
CA SER A 220 7.16 38.14 9.81
C SER A 220 7.65 39.53 10.22
N ALA A 221 7.22 40.05 11.37
CA ALA A 221 7.69 41.34 11.89
C ALA A 221 9.17 41.31 12.35
N ARG A 222 9.73 40.14 12.67
CA ARG A 222 11.11 40.01 13.16
C ARG A 222 12.14 39.74 12.07
N GLN A 223 11.77 38.99 11.02
CA GLN A 223 12.73 38.52 10.04
C GLN A 223 12.76 39.34 8.74
N GLY A 224 11.74 40.15 8.44
CA GLY A 224 11.75 40.98 7.23
C GLY A 224 11.82 40.22 5.90
N ASP A 225 11.79 38.88 5.94
CA ASP A 225 11.97 38.01 4.79
C ASP A 225 10.63 37.50 4.28
N ALA A 226 10.37 37.77 3.00
CA ALA A 226 9.25 37.21 2.25
C ALA A 226 9.34 35.68 2.11
N ASP A 227 10.54 35.10 2.26
CA ASP A 227 10.79 33.68 2.04
C ASP A 227 10.28 32.78 3.17
N THR A 228 10.09 33.32 4.39
CA THR A 228 9.52 32.53 5.50
C THR A 228 8.02 32.28 5.32
N ALA A 229 7.33 33.13 4.56
CA ALA A 229 5.88 32.99 4.33
C ALA A 229 5.55 31.86 3.34
N SER A 230 6.46 31.52 2.42
CA SER A 230 6.20 30.59 1.32
C SER A 230 6.03 29.13 1.77
N TRP A 231 6.74 28.71 2.82
CA TRP A 231 6.65 27.34 3.34
C TRP A 231 5.69 27.20 4.53
N LEU A 232 5.55 28.26 5.34
CA LEU A 232 4.82 28.21 6.61
C LEU A 232 3.30 28.34 6.39
N VAL A 233 2.88 29.12 5.38
CA VAL A 233 1.46 29.29 5.04
C VAL A 233 0.83 27.98 4.54
N PRO A 234 1.41 27.24 3.58
CA PRO A 234 0.85 25.95 3.16
C PRO A 234 0.78 24.92 4.28
N SER A 235 1.78 24.85 5.17
CA SER A 235 1.77 23.90 6.29
C SER A 235 0.68 24.21 7.32
N LEU A 236 0.45 25.49 7.62
CA LEU A 236 -0.63 25.90 8.53
C LEU A 236 -2.02 25.68 7.93
N TYR A 237 -2.20 25.95 6.63
CA TYR A 237 -3.45 25.65 5.92
C TYR A 237 -3.69 24.14 5.81
N GLY A 238 -2.64 23.34 5.55
CA GLY A 238 -2.72 21.88 5.52
C GLY A 238 -3.10 21.29 6.89
N ALA A 239 -2.45 21.73 7.96
CA ALA A 239 -2.78 21.31 9.32
C ALA A 239 -4.21 21.73 9.73
N GLY A 240 -4.61 22.95 9.37
CA GLY A 240 -5.98 23.44 9.60
C GLY A 240 -7.04 22.62 8.85
N ALA A 241 -6.77 22.28 7.59
CA ALA A 241 -7.66 21.48 6.76
C ALA A 241 -7.84 20.05 7.30
N VAL A 242 -6.75 19.40 7.74
CA VAL A 242 -6.81 18.06 8.36
C VAL A 242 -7.61 18.08 9.66
N THR A 243 -7.42 19.11 10.49
CA THR A 243 -8.13 19.23 11.77
C THR A 243 -9.63 19.48 11.56
N ALA A 244 -10.00 20.35 10.61
CA ALA A 244 -11.39 20.65 10.28
C ALA A 244 -12.10 19.43 9.65
N SER A 245 -11.44 18.72 8.75
CA SER A 245 -12.01 17.51 8.12
C SER A 245 -12.19 16.37 9.12
N THR A 246 -11.25 16.20 10.07
CA THR A 246 -11.41 15.22 11.17
C THR A 246 -12.59 15.60 12.08
N GLY A 247 -12.75 16.88 12.41
CA GLY A 247 -13.87 17.36 13.23
C GLY A 247 -15.23 17.18 12.56
N VAL A 248 -15.33 17.48 11.25
CA VAL A 248 -16.57 17.27 10.48
C VAL A 248 -16.87 15.78 10.33
N TRP A 249 -15.86 14.94 10.11
CA TRP A 249 -16.04 13.50 10.00
C TRP A 249 -16.63 12.88 11.26
N LEU A 250 -16.13 13.28 12.45
CA LEU A 250 -16.68 12.80 13.73
C LEU A 250 -18.16 13.18 13.94
N ILE A 251 -18.57 14.38 13.52
CA ILE A 251 -19.96 14.83 13.61
C ILE A 251 -20.86 14.02 12.65
N VAL A 252 -20.38 13.75 11.43
CA VAL A 252 -21.18 13.04 10.42
C VAL A 252 -21.29 11.54 10.73
N SER A 253 -20.23 10.91 11.25
CA SER A 253 -20.27 9.49 11.61
C SER A 253 -21.28 9.20 12.72
N ASP A 254 -21.47 10.11 13.67
CA ASP A 254 -22.39 9.93 14.80
C ASP A 254 -23.87 9.99 14.34
N GLN A 255 -24.20 10.81 13.33
CA GLN A 255 -25.57 10.90 12.78
C GLN A 255 -26.01 9.66 12.00
N THR A 256 -25.07 8.83 11.55
CA THR A 256 -25.41 7.57 10.86
C THR A 256 -25.64 6.40 11.82
N ALA A 257 -25.30 6.58 13.10
CA ALA A 257 -25.55 5.61 14.16
C ALA A 257 -26.98 5.75 14.72
N SER A 258 -27.93 5.13 14.01
CA SER A 258 -29.22 4.60 14.51
C SER A 258 -30.50 5.43 14.32
N PRO A 259 -31.37 5.01 13.37
CA PRO A 259 -32.80 5.29 13.40
C PRO A 259 -33.67 4.13 13.93
N ASN A 260 -33.10 3.01 14.39
CA ASN A 260 -33.86 1.83 14.81
C ASN A 260 -33.66 1.47 16.28
N ALA A 261 -34.08 2.37 17.17
CA ALA A 261 -34.38 2.02 18.56
C ALA A 261 -35.88 1.66 18.68
N GLY A 262 -36.26 0.53 18.09
CA GLY A 262 -37.54 -0.12 18.36
C GLY A 262 -37.48 -0.82 19.71
N SER A 263 -38.41 -0.50 20.61
CA SER A 263 -38.60 -1.11 21.93
C SER A 263 -38.42 -2.62 21.91
N GLN A 264 -37.40 -3.13 22.60
CA GLN A 264 -37.35 -4.52 23.03
C GLN A 264 -37.63 -4.60 24.52
N GLU A 265 -38.85 -5.04 24.79
CA GLU A 265 -39.36 -5.53 26.05
C GLU A 265 -38.50 -6.71 26.55
N ALA A 266 -38.10 -6.65 27.81
CA ALA A 266 -37.15 -7.56 28.44
C ALA A 266 -37.63 -9.02 28.43
N ALA A 267 -36.99 -9.87 27.62
CA ALA A 267 -37.10 -11.32 27.72
C ALA A 267 -36.02 -11.89 28.65
N LYS A 268 -36.49 -12.51 29.74
CA LYS A 268 -35.73 -13.19 30.78
C LYS A 268 -35.00 -14.44 30.21
N PRO A 269 -33.70 -14.68 30.47
CA PRO A 269 -33.04 -15.86 29.94
C PRO A 269 -33.37 -17.11 30.77
N ALA A 270 -33.90 -18.14 30.10
CA ALA A 270 -33.97 -19.51 30.62
C ALA A 270 -32.67 -20.24 30.29
N ALA A 271 -32.00 -20.75 31.33
CA ALA A 271 -30.80 -21.56 31.21
C ALA A 271 -31.12 -22.90 30.51
N GLN A 272 -30.49 -23.15 29.36
CA GLN A 272 -30.38 -24.49 28.79
C GLN A 272 -28.91 -24.89 28.67
N LYS A 273 -28.58 -25.95 29.41
CA LYS A 273 -27.29 -26.62 29.45
C LYS A 273 -27.27 -27.67 28.34
N ALA A 274 -26.46 -27.48 27.31
CA ALA A 274 -26.20 -28.50 26.28
C ALA A 274 -24.82 -29.15 26.50
N PRO A 275 -24.69 -30.48 26.32
CA PRO A 275 -23.42 -31.20 26.45
C PRO A 275 -22.53 -31.05 25.20
N ALA A 276 -21.22 -31.10 25.41
CA ALA A 276 -20.18 -30.93 24.40
C ALA A 276 -20.14 -32.06 23.36
N PRO A 277 -19.84 -31.77 22.07
CA PRO A 277 -19.51 -32.80 21.09
C PRO A 277 -18.05 -33.26 21.22
N SER A 278 -17.84 -34.57 21.22
CA SER A 278 -16.54 -35.20 21.08
C SER A 278 -16.10 -35.19 19.61
N VAL A 279 -15.00 -34.50 19.30
CA VAL A 279 -14.39 -34.51 17.96
C VAL A 279 -13.28 -35.57 17.95
N GLN A 280 -13.44 -36.63 17.14
CA GLN A 280 -12.34 -37.53 16.77
C GLN A 280 -11.71 -37.01 15.47
N VAL A 281 -10.44 -36.60 15.52
CA VAL A 281 -9.64 -36.26 14.35
C VAL A 281 -8.79 -37.47 13.99
N GLY A 282 -9.15 -38.19 12.93
CA GLY A 282 -8.31 -39.20 12.31
C GLY A 282 -7.52 -38.58 11.16
N MET A 283 -6.23 -38.36 11.34
CA MET A 283 -5.32 -38.02 10.23
C MET A 283 -4.72 -39.32 9.68
N THR A 284 -4.93 -39.57 8.38
CA THR A 284 -4.24 -40.64 7.65
C THR A 284 -3.39 -39.97 6.58
N PHE A 285 -2.07 -40.02 6.72
CA PHE A 285 -1.13 -39.62 5.68
C PHE A 285 -0.78 -40.85 4.85
N LYS A 286 -0.96 -40.77 3.53
CA LYS A 286 -0.33 -41.69 2.58
C LYS A 286 0.83 -40.95 1.92
N PHE A 287 2.01 -41.54 2.02
CA PHE A 287 3.23 -41.15 1.32
C PHE A 287 3.12 -41.48 -0.16
#